data_AF-A0A6J3HCS7-F1
#
_entry.id   AF-A0A6J3HCS7-F1
#
_cell.length_a   1.000
_cell.length_b   1.000
_cell.length_c   1.000
_cell.angle_alpha   90.00
_cell.angle_beta   90.00
_cell.angle_gamma   90.00
#
_symmetry.space_group_name_H-M   'P 1'
#
loop_
_entity.id
_entity.type
_entity.pdbx_description
1 polymer ?
#
loop_
_entity_poly.entity_id
_entity_poly.type
_entity_poly.pdbx_seq_one_letter_code
_entity_poly.pdbx_strand_id
1 'polypeptide(L)'
;MFPSRRKAAQLPWEDGRSRRLSGGLPRKCSVFHLFVACLLLGFFSLLWLQLSCSGDVARAARGQGQETSGPPRACPPEPPPEHWEEDASWGPHRLAVLVPFRERFEELLVFVPHMHRFLSRKKVQHHIYVLNQVDHFR
;
A
#
# COMPACT_ATOMS: atom_id res chain seq x y z
N MET A 1 83.02 -3.61 -17.10
CA MET A 1 83.16 -3.37 -18.55
C MET A 1 82.70 -4.65 -19.24
N PHE A 2 81.47 -4.69 -19.78
CA PHE A 2 81.00 -5.84 -20.57
C PHE A 2 81.54 -5.71 -22.00
N PRO A 3 81.84 -6.84 -22.66
CA PRO A 3 81.10 -7.18 -23.87
C PRO A 3 80.66 -8.66 -23.84
N SER A 4 79.40 -8.97 -24.11
CA SER A 4 78.81 -9.21 -25.43
C SER A 4 79.27 -10.52 -26.10
N ARG A 5 78.24 -11.32 -26.43
CA ARG A 5 78.10 -12.24 -27.59
C ARG A 5 78.10 -13.73 -27.24
N ARG A 6 76.91 -14.36 -27.40
CA ARG A 6 76.69 -15.54 -28.24
C ARG A 6 75.19 -15.72 -28.54
N LYS A 7 74.93 -15.99 -29.81
CA LYS A 7 73.64 -16.27 -30.48
C LYS A 7 73.33 -17.77 -30.44
N ALA A 8 72.12 -18.09 -30.91
CA ALA A 8 71.56 -19.39 -31.32
C ALA A 8 70.71 -20.08 -30.22
N ALA A 9 69.56 -20.69 -30.48
CA ALA A 9 68.99 -21.18 -31.73
C ALA A 9 67.45 -21.20 -31.66
N GLN A 10 66.81 -21.10 -32.82
CA GLN A 10 65.39 -21.42 -33.04
C GLN A 10 65.13 -22.88 -32.72
N LEU A 11 63.98 -23.19 -32.11
CA LEU A 11 63.36 -24.52 -32.10
C LEU A 11 61.84 -24.40 -31.83
N PRO A 12 61.04 -25.43 -32.19
CA PRO A 12 59.91 -25.27 -33.11
C PRO A 12 58.52 -25.31 -32.44
N TRP A 13 57.53 -25.08 -33.30
CA TRP A 13 56.09 -24.96 -33.09
C TRP A 13 55.39 -26.25 -32.58
N GLU A 14 54.37 -26.04 -31.74
CA GLU A 14 53.25 -26.90 -31.28
C GLU A 14 53.55 -28.15 -30.42
N ASP A 15 52.73 -28.49 -29.40
CA ASP A 15 51.27 -28.68 -29.46
C ASP A 15 50.64 -28.80 -28.04
N GLY A 16 49.32 -28.63 -27.92
CA GLY A 16 48.56 -29.26 -26.82
C GLY A 16 47.85 -28.39 -25.77
N ARG A 17 47.34 -27.19 -26.08
CA ARG A 17 46.39 -26.49 -25.19
C ARG A 17 44.94 -26.88 -25.50
N SER A 18 44.46 -27.89 -24.78
CA SER A 18 43.06 -28.14 -24.38
C SER A 18 41.97 -27.56 -25.30
N ARG A 19 41.49 -28.42 -26.19
CA ARG A 19 40.26 -28.21 -26.94
C ARG A 19 39.08 -28.73 -26.10
N ARG A 20 38.03 -27.90 -26.02
CA ARG A 20 36.60 -28.19 -25.75
C ARG A 20 36.14 -28.10 -24.29
N LEU A 21 35.26 -27.13 -24.01
CA LEU A 21 33.82 -27.35 -23.78
C LEU A 21 33.05 -26.01 -23.74
N SER A 22 31.98 -25.95 -24.54
CA SER A 22 30.83 -25.01 -24.56
C SER A 22 31.12 -23.49 -24.54
N GLY A 23 30.76 -22.73 -25.57
CA GLY A 23 29.43 -22.70 -26.19
C GLY A 23 28.80 -21.35 -25.82
N GLY A 24 28.60 -20.49 -26.81
CA GLY A 24 28.57 -19.02 -26.67
C GLY A 24 27.36 -18.45 -25.92
N LEU A 25 27.65 -17.58 -24.96
CA LEU A 25 26.76 -16.48 -24.58
C LEU A 25 27.07 -15.30 -25.50
N PRO A 26 26.10 -14.73 -26.25
CA PRO A 26 26.36 -13.55 -27.04
C PRO A 26 26.64 -12.37 -26.10
N ARG A 27 27.92 -11.93 -26.04
CA ARG A 27 28.39 -10.73 -25.34
C ARG A 27 27.89 -9.44 -26.03
N LYS A 28 26.59 -9.35 -26.29
CA LYS A 28 25.92 -8.20 -26.89
C LYS A 28 24.57 -7.94 -26.20
N CYS A 29 24.53 -8.07 -24.87
CA CYS A 29 23.45 -7.46 -24.09
C CYS A 29 23.66 -5.94 -24.10
N SER A 30 23.25 -5.30 -25.20
CA SER A 30 23.18 -3.84 -25.25
C SER A 30 22.20 -3.38 -24.16
N VAL A 31 22.55 -2.33 -23.43
CA VAL A 31 21.70 -1.70 -22.39
C VAL A 31 20.28 -1.46 -22.93
N PHE A 32 20.14 -1.24 -24.23
CA PHE A 32 18.86 -1.15 -24.94
C PHE A 32 17.98 -2.40 -24.78
N HIS A 33 18.54 -3.62 -24.91
CA HIS A 33 17.77 -4.86 -24.72
C HIS A 33 17.31 -5.02 -23.28
N LEU A 34 18.13 -4.64 -22.30
CA LEU A 34 17.75 -4.66 -20.89
C LEU A 34 16.64 -3.64 -20.61
N PHE A 35 16.76 -2.43 -21.19
CA PHE A 35 15.75 -1.38 -21.09
C PHE A 35 14.40 -1.82 -21.67
N VAL A 36 14.41 -2.40 -22.87
CA VAL A 36 13.19 -2.95 -23.50
C VAL A 36 12.61 -4.09 -22.68
N ALA A 37 13.44 -5.00 -22.16
CA ALA A 37 12.98 -6.08 -21.29
C ALA A 37 12.34 -5.56 -20.00
N CYS A 38 12.92 -4.54 -19.36
CA CYS A 38 12.35 -3.90 -18.17
C CYS A 38 11.02 -3.19 -18.48
N LEU A 39 10.92 -2.48 -19.60
CA LEU A 39 9.68 -1.83 -20.03
C LEU A 39 8.55 -2.85 -20.26
N LEU A 40 8.86 -3.96 -20.94
CA LEU A 40 7.90 -5.03 -21.17
C LEU A 40 7.48 -5.68 -19.86
N LEU A 41 8.43 -6.01 -18.98
CA LEU A 41 8.13 -6.60 -17.67
C LEU A 41 7.24 -5.69 -16.82
N GLY A 42 7.51 -4.39 -16.80
CA GLY A 42 6.68 -3.39 -16.12
C GLY A 42 5.27 -3.32 -16.73
N PHE A 43 5.17 -3.32 -18.06
CA PHE A 43 3.88 -3.32 -18.75
C PHE A 43 3.06 -4.59 -18.46
N PHE A 44 3.68 -5.77 -18.50
CA PHE A 44 2.99 -7.03 -18.17
C PHE A 44 2.55 -7.07 -16.70
N SER A 45 3.36 -6.52 -15.78
CA SER A 45 2.99 -6.39 -14.37
C SER A 45 1.76 -5.47 -14.19
N LEU A 46 1.75 -4.32 -14.86
CA LEU A 46 0.62 -3.40 -14.84
C LEU A 46 -0.63 -4.00 -15.49
N LEU A 47 -0.47 -4.70 -16.62
CA LEU A 47 -1.57 -5.39 -17.31
C LEU A 47 -2.15 -6.51 -16.43
N TRP A 48 -1.29 -7.25 -15.72
CA TRP A 48 -1.70 -8.27 -14.77
C TRP A 48 -2.45 -7.67 -13.58
N LEU A 49 -1.99 -6.54 -13.05
CA LEU A 49 -2.66 -5.80 -11.98
C LEU A 49 -4.03 -5.28 -12.45
N GLN A 50 -4.10 -4.71 -13.65
CA GLN A 50 -5.36 -4.29 -14.26
C GLN A 50 -6.32 -5.45 -14.44
N LEU A 51 -5.85 -6.61 -14.92
CA LEU A 51 -6.69 -7.78 -15.12
C LEU A 51 -7.16 -8.40 -13.78
N SER A 52 -6.31 -8.36 -12.76
CA SER A 52 -6.64 -8.84 -11.40
C SER A 52 -7.65 -7.93 -10.71
N CYS A 53 -7.50 -6.61 -10.81
CA CYS A 53 -8.40 -5.64 -10.18
C CYS A 53 -9.71 -5.44 -10.97
N SER A 54 -9.68 -5.58 -12.30
CA SER A 54 -10.88 -5.40 -13.14
C SER A 54 -11.83 -6.61 -13.09
N GLY A 55 -11.31 -7.80 -12.72
CA GLY A 55 -12.12 -9.01 -12.54
C GLY A 55 -13.05 -9.01 -11.32
N ASP A 56 -12.80 -8.17 -10.32
CA ASP A 56 -13.67 -8.03 -9.14
C ASP A 56 -14.89 -7.13 -9.42
N VAL A 57 -14.74 -6.12 -10.28
CA VAL A 57 -15.83 -5.16 -10.58
C VAL A 57 -16.94 -5.80 -11.43
N ALA A 58 -16.58 -6.73 -12.33
CA ALA A 58 -17.54 -7.43 -13.18
C ALA A 58 -18.42 -8.43 -12.40
N ARG A 59 -17.96 -8.95 -11.24
CA ARG A 59 -18.79 -9.78 -10.34
C ARG A 59 -19.69 -8.93 -9.46
N ALA A 60 -19.23 -7.76 -9.01
CA ALA A 60 -20.04 -6.83 -8.24
C ALA A 60 -21.20 -6.22 -9.08
N ALA A 61 -20.99 -6.00 -10.38
CA ALA A 61 -21.99 -5.41 -11.27
C ALA A 61 -23.22 -6.32 -11.55
N ARG A 62 -23.16 -7.63 -11.27
CA ARG A 62 -24.27 -8.55 -11.53
C ARG A 62 -25.15 -8.82 -10.31
N GLY A 63 -24.81 -8.25 -9.15
CA GLY A 63 -25.42 -8.59 -7.85
C GLY A 63 -26.33 -7.54 -7.20
N GLN A 64 -26.36 -6.28 -7.66
CA GLN A 64 -27.24 -5.28 -7.04
C GLN A 64 -27.79 -4.33 -8.09
N GLY A 65 -29.08 -4.49 -8.38
CA GLY A 65 -29.82 -3.63 -9.28
C GLY A 65 -29.93 -2.20 -8.76
N GLN A 66 -29.92 -1.28 -9.72
CA GLN A 66 -30.61 0.00 -9.69
C GLN A 66 -30.25 0.96 -8.55
N GLU A 67 -29.39 1.94 -8.85
CA GLU A 67 -29.77 3.33 -8.63
C GLU A 67 -28.91 4.34 -9.41
N THR A 68 -29.64 5.31 -9.91
CA THR A 68 -29.28 6.47 -10.73
C THR A 68 -28.19 7.36 -10.14
N SER A 69 -27.43 7.97 -11.04
CA SER A 69 -26.50 9.08 -10.82
C SER A 69 -27.06 10.15 -9.88
N GLY A 70 -26.57 10.17 -8.65
CA GLY A 70 -26.79 11.21 -7.64
C GLY A 70 -25.49 11.51 -6.89
N PRO A 71 -25.41 12.63 -6.16
CA PRO A 71 -24.22 13.01 -5.40
C PRO A 71 -23.82 11.89 -4.43
N PRO A 72 -22.52 11.79 -4.06
CA PRO A 72 -22.01 10.66 -3.27
C PRO A 72 -22.88 10.50 -2.03
N ARG A 73 -23.51 9.33 -1.92
CA ARG A 73 -24.38 9.01 -0.79
C ARG A 73 -23.57 9.17 0.48
N ALA A 74 -24.03 10.03 1.39
CA ALA A 74 -23.59 9.97 2.77
C ALA A 74 -23.72 8.51 3.23
N CYS A 75 -22.68 7.99 3.89
CA CYS A 75 -22.72 6.63 4.43
C CYS A 75 -24.04 6.46 5.20
N PRO A 76 -24.76 5.34 5.04
CA PRO A 76 -25.88 5.03 5.89
C PRO A 76 -25.41 5.20 7.34
N PRO A 77 -26.07 6.03 8.16
CA PRO A 77 -25.71 6.15 9.57
C PRO A 77 -25.77 4.73 10.14
N GLU A 78 -24.67 4.27 10.76
CA GLU A 78 -24.72 3.03 11.53
C GLU A 78 -25.88 3.16 12.51
N PRO A 79 -26.76 2.16 12.59
CA PRO A 79 -27.83 2.20 13.59
C PRO A 79 -27.15 2.40 14.95
N PRO A 80 -27.58 3.41 15.72
CA PRO A 80 -27.07 3.60 17.07
C PRO A 80 -27.14 2.26 17.80
N PRO A 81 -26.09 1.85 18.54
CA PRO A 81 -26.08 0.55 19.19
C PRO A 81 -27.37 0.37 19.99
N GLU A 82 -28.24 -0.55 19.57
CA GLU A 82 -29.69 -0.55 19.91
C GLU A 82 -29.99 -0.83 21.39
N HIS A 83 -28.96 -1.00 22.20
CA HIS A 83 -29.05 -1.23 23.63
C HIS A 83 -27.86 -0.57 24.33
N TRP A 84 -27.99 0.70 24.68
CA TRP A 84 -27.25 1.23 25.82
C TRP A 84 -27.90 0.60 27.05
N GLU A 85 -27.20 -0.30 27.74
CA GLU A 85 -27.67 -0.79 29.03
C GLU A 85 -27.91 0.43 29.92
N GLU A 86 -29.18 0.78 30.10
CA GLU A 86 -29.56 1.88 30.96
C GLU A 86 -29.35 1.42 32.38
N ASP A 87 -28.13 1.65 32.87
CA ASP A 87 -27.85 1.60 34.29
C ASP A 87 -28.78 2.63 34.96
N ALA A 88 -29.89 2.16 35.54
CA ALA A 88 -30.85 2.99 36.27
C ALA A 88 -30.22 3.73 37.47
N SER A 89 -28.95 3.46 37.77
CA SER A 89 -28.14 4.15 38.78
C SER A 89 -27.51 5.47 38.29
N TRP A 90 -27.60 5.80 37.00
CA TRP A 90 -27.06 7.02 36.39
C TRP A 90 -28.16 8.10 36.28
N GLY A 91 -27.76 9.36 36.08
CA GLY A 91 -28.73 10.47 35.99
C GLY A 91 -29.67 10.36 34.76
N PRO A 92 -30.84 11.02 34.77
CA PRO A 92 -31.86 10.90 33.73
C PRO A 92 -31.49 11.56 32.39
N HIS A 93 -30.37 12.29 32.34
CA HIS A 93 -29.94 13.05 31.18
C HIS A 93 -28.85 12.33 30.40
N ARG A 94 -29.01 12.30 29.08
CA ARG A 94 -28.01 11.78 28.13
C ARG A 94 -27.25 12.94 27.48
N LEU A 95 -25.94 12.92 27.60
CA LEU A 95 -25.03 13.93 27.07
C LEU A 95 -24.48 13.50 25.71
N ALA A 96 -24.74 14.28 24.66
CA ALA A 96 -24.02 14.16 23.40
C ALA A 96 -22.79 15.07 23.41
N VAL A 97 -21.59 14.49 23.29
CA VAL A 97 -20.33 15.23 23.16
C VAL A 97 -20.00 15.35 21.69
N LEU A 98 -20.20 16.53 21.10
CA LEU A 98 -19.88 16.80 19.70
C LEU A 98 -18.43 17.27 19.59
N VAL A 99 -17.62 16.50 18.87
CA VAL A 99 -16.18 16.76 18.70
C VAL A 99 -15.93 17.14 17.24
N PRO A 100 -15.78 18.43 16.91
CA PRO A 100 -15.30 18.81 15.58
C PRO A 100 -13.89 18.25 15.39
N PHE A 101 -13.68 17.53 14.29
CA PHE A 101 -12.44 16.81 14.04
C PHE A 101 -11.92 17.12 12.65
N ARG A 102 -10.61 17.41 12.59
CA ARG A 102 -9.85 17.57 11.34
C ARG A 102 -8.41 17.17 11.60
N GLU A 103 -7.96 16.07 11.00
CA GLU A 103 -6.54 15.65 10.98
C GLU A 103 -5.82 15.65 12.35
N ARG A 104 -6.55 15.36 13.44
CA ARG A 104 -6.07 15.42 14.84
C ARG A 104 -6.18 14.07 15.54
N PHE A 105 -5.75 13.02 14.84
CA PHE A 105 -5.98 11.63 15.25
C PHE A 105 -5.29 11.31 16.59
N GLU A 106 -4.06 11.80 16.79
CA GLU A 106 -3.29 11.59 18.02
C GLU A 106 -3.99 12.21 19.24
N GLU A 107 -4.51 13.42 19.11
CA GLU A 107 -5.27 14.07 20.17
C GLU A 107 -6.59 13.34 20.44
N LEU A 108 -7.26 12.85 19.40
CA LEU A 108 -8.51 12.09 19.53
C LEU A 108 -8.28 10.77 20.28
N LEU A 109 -7.16 10.08 20.04
CA LEU A 109 -6.77 8.86 20.74
C LEU A 109 -6.60 9.08 22.25
N VAL A 110 -6.17 10.28 22.67
CA VAL A 110 -6.06 10.64 24.09
C VAL A 110 -7.40 11.14 24.64
N PHE A 111 -8.11 11.97 23.88
CA PHE A 111 -9.33 12.65 24.28
C PHE A 111 -10.48 11.68 24.57
N VAL A 112 -10.79 10.77 23.64
CA VAL A 112 -11.94 9.86 23.75
C VAL A 112 -11.88 9.00 25.03
N PRO A 113 -10.80 8.24 25.32
CA PRO A 113 -10.74 7.43 26.53
C PRO A 113 -10.68 8.29 27.81
N HIS A 114 -10.04 9.46 27.74
CA HIS A 114 -10.00 10.38 28.88
C HIS A 114 -11.40 10.87 29.25
N MET A 115 -12.14 11.40 28.27
CA MET A 115 -13.50 11.92 28.46
C MET A 115 -14.47 10.83 28.85
N HIS A 116 -14.37 9.66 28.23
CA HIS A 116 -15.19 8.51 28.60
C HIS A 116 -14.98 8.15 30.08
N ARG A 117 -13.73 7.99 30.53
CA ARG A 117 -13.41 7.71 31.94
C ARG A 117 -13.90 8.82 32.88
N PHE A 118 -13.74 10.08 32.49
CA PHE A 118 -14.15 11.23 33.28
C PHE A 118 -15.68 11.28 33.47
N LEU A 119 -16.44 11.10 32.40
CA LEU A 119 -17.91 11.15 32.43
C LEU A 119 -18.52 9.91 33.09
N SER A 120 -17.94 8.72 32.89
CA SER A 120 -18.36 7.50 33.58
C SER A 120 -18.15 7.59 35.09
N ARG A 121 -17.02 8.18 35.56
CA ARG A 121 -16.80 8.44 36.99
C ARG A 121 -17.82 9.40 37.60
N LYS A 122 -18.37 10.31 36.79
CA LYS A 122 -19.44 11.23 37.17
C LYS A 122 -20.83 10.61 37.02
N LYS A 123 -20.95 9.36 36.57
CA LYS A 123 -22.22 8.67 36.29
C LYS A 123 -23.11 9.45 35.32
N VAL A 124 -22.49 10.05 34.29
CA VAL A 124 -23.19 10.80 33.24
C VAL A 124 -23.33 9.91 32.01
N GLN A 125 -24.57 9.61 31.61
CA GLN A 125 -24.81 8.84 30.39
C GLN A 125 -24.37 9.70 29.21
N HIS A 126 -23.47 9.20 28.38
CA HIS A 126 -22.88 10.01 27.33
C HIS A 126 -22.53 9.22 26.07
N HIS A 127 -22.55 9.92 24.93
CA HIS A 127 -22.07 9.43 23.65
C HIS A 127 -21.20 10.50 23.00
N ILE A 128 -20.07 10.09 22.40
CA ILE A 128 -19.11 11.00 21.78
C ILE A 128 -19.27 10.89 20.27
N TYR A 129 -19.70 11.98 19.63
CA TYR A 129 -19.84 12.07 18.17
C TYR A 129 -18.64 12.83 17.59
N VAL A 130 -17.86 12.15 16.76
CA VAL A 130 -16.73 12.76 16.06
C VAL A 130 -17.23 13.30 14.72
N LEU A 131 -17.28 14.63 14.60
CA LEU A 131 -17.72 15.33 13.41
C LEU A 131 -16.51 15.60 12.51
N ASN A 132 -16.20 14.63 11.64
CA ASN A 132 -15.06 14.72 10.74
C ASN A 132 -15.33 15.68 9.58
N GLN A 133 -14.55 16.76 9.47
CA GLN A 133 -14.54 17.61 8.29
C GLN A 133 -13.70 16.95 7.19
N VAL A 134 -14.38 16.46 6.16
CA VAL A 134 -13.75 15.73 5.03
C VAL A 134 -13.29 16.66 3.90
N ASP A 135 -13.79 17.89 3.85
CA ASP A 135 -13.44 18.86 2.83
C ASP A 135 -12.31 19.79 3.28
N HIS A 136 -11.64 20.40 2.29
CA HIS A 136 -10.58 21.37 2.51
C HIS A 136 -11.08 22.83 2.47
N PHE A 137 -12.38 23.06 2.45
CA PHE A 137 -12.93 24.40 2.33
C PHE A 137 -12.89 25.12 3.70
N ARG A 138 -12.68 26.44 3.66
CA ARG A 138 -12.52 27.31 4.82
C ARG A 138 -13.43 28.51 4.66
#